data_AF-R4K9N2-F1
#
_entry.id   AF-R4K9N2-F1
#
_cell.length_a   1.000
_cell.length_b   1.000
_cell.length_c   1.000
_cell.angle_alpha   90.00
_cell.angle_beta   90.00
_cell.angle_gamma   90.00
#
_symmetry.space_group_name_H-M   'P 1'
#
loop_
_entity.id
_entity.type
_entity.pdbx_description
1 polymer ?
#
loop_
_entity_poly.entity_id
_entity_poly.type
_entity_poly.pdbx_seq_one_letter_code
_entity_poly.pdbx_strand_id
1 'polypeptide(L)' 'MNKILLIIALAIILLTQGFWIYNDAKKRGEKYYWLWGIFGLLNVPSNLIIYLIVTRVIIDRHKEK' A
#
# COMPACT_ATOMS: atom_id res chain seq x y z
N MET A 1 -2.73 15.88 26.24
CA MET A 1 -3.42 14.58 26.27
C MET A 1 -3.88 14.10 24.88
N ASN A 2 -4.35 14.99 23.99
CA ASN A 2 -4.97 14.59 22.71
C ASN A 2 -3.99 14.14 21.61
N LYS A 3 -2.73 14.61 21.63
CA LYS A 3 -1.75 14.33 20.56
C LYS A 3 -1.33 12.84 20.49
N ILE A 4 -1.23 12.17 21.64
CA ILE A 4 -0.80 10.76 21.71
C ILE A 4 -1.89 9.86 21.13
N LEU A 5 -3.16 10.10 21.47
CA LEU A 5 -4.31 9.39 20.90
C LEU A 5 -4.38 9.54 19.37
N LEU A 6 -4.13 10.75 18.85
CA LEU A 6 -4.08 10.98 17.40
C LEU A 6 -2.98 10.17 16.72
N ILE A 7 -1.78 10.12 17.30
CA ILE A 7 -0.65 9.35 16.76
C ILE A 7 -0.96 7.84 16.76
N ILE A 8 -1.57 7.32 17.83
CA ILE A 8 -1.97 5.91 17.91
C ILE A 8 -3.04 5.59 16.87
N ALA A 9 -4.04 6.45 16.70
CA ALA A 9 -5.07 6.28 15.68
C ALA A 9 -4.47 6.29 14.26
N LEU A 10 -3.56 7.23 13.98
CA LEU A 10 -2.82 7.30 12.71
C LEU A 10 -1.97 6.04 12.46
N ALA A 11 -1.28 5.52 13.47
CA ALA A 11 -0.49 4.31 13.36
C ALA A 11 -1.37 3.08 13.06
N ILE A 12 -2.53 2.95 13.71
CA ILE A 12 -3.47 1.85 13.45
C ILE A 12 -3.99 1.95 12.01
N ILE A 13 -4.39 3.15 11.56
CA ILE A 13 -4.86 3.38 10.18
C ILE A 13 -3.76 3.03 9.17
N LEU A 14 -2.52 3.46 9.39
CA LEU A 14 -1.37 3.15 8.56
C LEU A 14 -1.11 1.63 8.48
N LEU A 15 -1.19 0.93 9.61
CA LEU A 15 -1.03 -0.52 9.67
C LEU A 15 -2.15 -1.24 8.92
N THR A 16 -3.41 -0.85 9.15
CA THR A 16 -4.56 -1.40 8.43
C THR A 16 -4.46 -1.14 6.93
N GLN A 17 -4.06 0.07 6.52
CA GLN A 17 -3.86 0.44 5.12
C GLN A 17 -2.76 -0.42 4.47
N GLY A 18 -1.58 -0.51 5.10
CA GLY A 18 -0.48 -1.33 4.58
C GLY A 18 -0.85 -2.81 4.47
N PHE A 19 -1.57 -3.34 5.45
CA PHE A 19 -2.04 -4.73 5.45
C PHE A 19 -3.06 -5.01 4.33
N TRP A 20 -3.96 -4.04 4.07
CA TRP A 20 -4.92 -4.13 2.99
C TRP A 20 -4.23 -4.11 1.62
N ILE A 21 -3.27 -3.19 1.40
CA ILE A 21 -2.47 -3.10 0.17
C ILE A 21 -1.68 -4.40 -0.05
N TYR A 22 -1.05 -4.93 1.00
CA TYR A 22 -0.34 -6.21 0.92
C TYR A 22 -1.25 -7.36 0.48
N ASN A 23 -2.46 -7.45 1.05
CA ASN A 23 -3.40 -8.50 0.70
C ASN A 23 -3.99 -8.32 -0.72
N ASP A 24 -4.26 -7.09 -1.14
CA ASP A 24 -4.72 -6.77 -2.51
C ASP A 24 -3.64 -7.13 -3.55
N ALA A 25 -2.39 -6.71 -3.33
CA ALA A 25 -1.27 -7.03 -4.20
C ALA A 25 -1.01 -8.54 -4.26
N LYS A 26 -1.10 -9.23 -3.12
CA LYS A 26 -0.98 -10.70 -3.05
C LYS A 26 -2.08 -11.38 -3.86
N LYS A 27 -3.33 -10.93 -3.77
CA LYS A 27 -4.46 -11.46 -4.57
C LYS A 27 -4.30 -11.22 -6.07
N ARG A 28 -3.67 -10.11 -6.47
CA ARG A 28 -3.36 -9.80 -7.87
C ARG A 28 -2.21 -10.63 -8.44
N GLY A 29 -1.48 -11.37 -7.61
CA GLY A 29 -0.32 -12.17 -8.02
C GLY A 29 0.89 -11.31 -8.36
N GLU A 30 0.97 -10.10 -7.81
CA GLU A 30 2.07 -9.16 -7.97
C GLU A 30 3.36 -9.76 -7.42
N LYS A 31 4.41 -9.94 -8.22
CA LYS A 31 5.68 -10.54 -7.77
C LYS A 31 6.32 -9.80 -6.57
N TYR A 32 5.98 -8.52 -6.40
CA TYR A 32 6.53 -7.60 -5.39
C TYR A 32 5.47 -7.15 -4.36
N TYR A 33 4.47 -7.99 -4.06
CA TYR A 33 3.39 -7.69 -3.10
C TYR A 33 3.88 -7.21 -1.71
N TRP A 34 5.02 -7.70 -1.23
CA TRP A 34 5.59 -7.29 0.06
C TRP A 34 6.16 -5.86 0.05
N LEU A 35 6.75 -5.43 -1.08
CA LEU A 35 7.20 -4.04 -1.25
C LEU A 35 6.00 -3.09 -1.16
N TRP A 36 4.87 -3.47 -1.75
CA TRP A 36 3.65 -2.66 -1.70
C TRP A 36 3.10 -2.45 -0.29
N GLY A 37 3.18 -3.44 0.58
CA GLY A 37 2.82 -3.30 2.00
C GLY A 37 3.71 -2.28 2.75
N ILE A 38 5.02 -2.31 2.50
CA ILE A 38 5.99 -1.37 3.10
C ILE A 38 5.80 0.05 2.55
N PHE A 39 5.57 0.19 1.25
CA PHE A 39 5.21 1.49 0.68
C PHE A 39 3.88 1.99 1.27
N GLY A 40 2.88 1.15 1.48
CA GLY A 40 1.64 1.54 2.13
C GLY A 40 1.80 2.16 3.53
N LEU A 41 2.88 1.82 4.24
CA LEU A 41 3.20 2.29 5.60
C LEU A 41 4.01 3.59 5.63
N LEU A 42 4.69 3.94 4.53
CA LEU A 42 5.65 5.04 4.51
C LEU A 42 4.96 6.42 4.45
N ASN A 43 3.87 6.59 3.67
CA ASN A 43 3.19 7.88 3.54
C ASN A 43 1.74 7.72 2.99
N VAL A 44 0.76 8.32 3.65
CA VAL A 44 -0.61 8.52 3.13
C VAL A 44 -0.76 9.98 2.72
N PRO A 45 -1.28 10.34 1.52
CA PRO A 45 -1.87 9.51 0.47
C PRO A 45 -0.91 9.19 -0.71
N SER A 46 0.29 9.78 -0.75
CA SER A 46 1.17 9.74 -1.93
C SER A 46 1.60 8.31 -2.33
N ASN A 47 1.86 7.41 -1.36
CA ASN A 47 2.22 6.03 -1.71
C ASN A 47 1.05 5.20 -2.26
N LEU A 48 -0.19 5.58 -1.98
CA LEU A 48 -1.36 4.94 -2.57
C LEU A 48 -1.43 5.26 -4.09
N ILE A 49 -1.07 6.49 -4.47
CA ILE A 49 -1.05 6.93 -5.87
C ILE A 49 0.07 6.20 -6.63
N ILE A 50 1.25 6.09 -6.03
CA ILE A 50 2.38 5.34 -6.62
C ILE A 50 2.02 3.86 -6.78
N TYR A 51 1.37 3.25 -5.77
CA TYR A 51 0.83 1.88 -5.87
C TYR A 51 -0.07 1.74 -7.09
N LEU A 52 -1.10 2.58 -7.20
CA LEU A 52 -2.08 2.48 -8.28
C LEU A 52 -1.43 2.68 -9.65
N ILE A 53 -0.53 3.65 -9.81
CA ILE A 53 0.13 3.90 -11.10
C ILE A 53 0.99 2.70 -11.51
N VAL A 54 1.86 2.20 -10.63
CA VAL A 54 2.77 1.10 -11.02
C VAL A 54 2.01 -0.21 -11.22
N THR A 55 1.09 -0.57 -10.31
CA THR A 55 0.32 -1.82 -10.47
C THR A 55 -0.63 -1.78 -11.66
N ARG A 56 -1.32 -0.66 -11.92
CA ARG A 56 -2.26 -0.55 -13.05
C ARG A 56 -1.57 -0.29 -14.40
N VAL A 57 -0.46 0.44 -14.44
CA VAL A 57 0.15 0.89 -15.71
C VAL A 57 1.33 0.00 -16.12
N ILE A 58 2.12 -0.51 -15.17
CA ILE A 58 3.37 -1.21 -15.49
C ILE A 58 3.16 -2.73 -15.52
N ILE A 59 2.45 -3.29 -14.55
CA ILE A 59 2.34 -4.74 -14.39
C ILE A 59 1.32 -5.36 -15.34
N ASP A 60 0.23 -4.65 -15.64
CA ASP A 60 -0.77 -5.11 -16.63
C ASP A 60 -0.15 -5.25 -18.03
N ARG A 61 0.75 -4.32 -18.40
CA ARG A 61 1.47 -4.34 -19.69
C ARG A 61 2.50 -5.45 -19.84
N HIS A 62 2.92 -6.08 -18.74
CA HIS A 62 3.89 -7.18 -18.76
C HIS A 62 3.24 -8.57 -18.77
N LYS A 63 1.92 -8.68 -18.57
CA LYS A 63 1.18 -9.95 -18.72
C LYS A 63 0.74 -10.23 -20.17
N GLU A 64 0.73 -9.22 -21.04
CA GLU A 64 0.33 -9.36 -22.45
C GLU A 64 1.50 -9.66 -23.42
N LYS A 65 2.73 -9.85 -22.92
CA LYS A 65 3.87 -10.33 -23.71
C LYS A 65 4.33 -11.69 -23.20
#